data_AF-A0A924JN93-F1
#
_entry.id   AF-A0A924JN93-F1
#
_cell.length_a   1.000
_cell.length_b   1.000
_cell.length_c   1.000
_cell.angle_alpha   90.00
_cell.angle_beta   90.00
_cell.angle_gamma   90.00
#
_symmetry.space_group_name_H-M   'P 1'
#
loop_
_entity.id
_entity.type
_entity.pdbx_description
1 polymer ?
#
loop_
_entity_poly.entity_id
_entity_poly.type
_entity_poly.pdbx_seq_one_letter_code
_entity_poly.pdbx_strand_id
1 'polypeptide(L)' 'MKDFSNASFPPEMITVMKEALDDAVSTLPMPVNSSHVQSIAESILRTTKEGERDPTMLKTMALLELQITPRD' A
#
# COMPACT_ATOMS: atom_id res chain seq x y z
N MET A 1 -1.90 10.43 -5.42
CA MET A 1 -1.06 11.14 -4.42
C MET A 1 -1.54 12.54 -3.98
N LYS A 2 -2.79 12.99 -4.19
CA LYS A 2 -3.25 14.32 -3.70
C LYS A 2 -3.66 14.32 -2.21
N ASP A 3 -3.93 13.16 -1.62
CA ASP A 3 -4.50 13.03 -0.28
C ASP A 3 -3.47 12.96 0.87
N PHE A 4 -2.17 12.96 0.53
CA PHE A 4 -1.07 12.72 1.47
C PHE A 4 -0.21 13.95 1.79
N SER A 5 -0.50 15.12 1.21
CA SER A 5 0.33 16.33 1.35
C SER A 5 0.50 16.86 2.79
N ASN A 6 -0.21 16.29 3.77
CA ASN A 6 -0.08 16.64 5.19
C ASN A 6 0.05 15.42 6.12
N ALA A 7 0.33 14.25 5.55
CA ALA A 7 0.46 13.02 6.32
C ALA A 7 1.86 12.95 6.95
N SER A 8 1.93 13.17 8.27
CA SER A 8 3.15 12.99 9.06
C SER A 8 3.10 11.62 9.73
N PHE A 9 3.89 10.67 9.23
CA PHE A 9 3.99 9.33 9.81
C PHE A 9 5.26 9.22 10.68
N PRO A 10 5.17 8.65 11.90
CA PRO A 10 6.37 8.35 12.68
C PRO A 10 7.25 7.31 11.98
N PRO A 11 8.56 7.26 12.27
CA PRO A 11 9.50 6.34 11.59
C PRO A 11 9.12 4.86 11.75
N GLU A 12 8.52 4.49 12.88
CA GLU A 12 7.99 3.13 13.09
C GLU A 12 6.88 2.79 12.09
N MET A 13 5.94 3.72 11.85
CA MET A 13 4.88 3.54 10.84
C MET A 13 5.45 3.45 9.42
N ILE A 14 6.49 4.23 9.11
CA ILE A 14 7.15 4.15 7.80
C ILE A 14 7.78 2.76 7.59
N THR A 15 8.36 2.18 8.63
CA THR A 15 8.95 0.84 8.58
C THR A 15 7.87 -0.21 8.29
N VAL A 16 6.75 -0.16 9.02
CA VAL A 16 5.59 -1.04 8.80
C VAL A 16 5.02 -0.90 7.39
N MET A 17 4.83 0.32 6.90
CA MET A 17 4.31 0.57 5.55
C MET A 17 5.25 0.04 4.47
N LYS A 18 6.57 0.15 4.69
CA LYS A 18 7.58 -0.37 3.76
C LYS A 18 7.59 -1.90 3.72
N GLU A 19 7.53 -2.55 4.88
CA GLU A 19 7.41 -4.01 4.96
C GLU A 19 6.16 -4.51 4.24
N ALA A 20 5.00 -3.89 4.49
CA ALA A 20 3.75 -4.25 3.81
C ALA A 20 3.84 -4.07 2.28
N LEU A 21 4.50 -3.00 1.82
CA LEU A 21 4.70 -2.74 0.40
C LEU A 21 5.62 -3.78 -0.26
N ASP A 22 6.78 -4.04 0.33
CA ASP A 22 7.76 -5.01 -0.20
C ASP A 22 7.12 -6.42 -0.28
N ASP A 23 6.38 -6.80 0.75
CA ASP A 23 5.63 -8.06 0.80
C ASP A 23 4.54 -8.13 -0.26
N ALA A 24 3.76 -7.06 -0.45
CA ALA A 24 2.70 -7.02 -1.45
C ALA A 24 3.29 -7.12 -2.86
N VAL A 25 4.37 -6.38 -3.15
CA VAL A 25 5.04 -6.40 -4.45
C VAL A 25 5.65 -7.78 -4.74
N SER A 26 6.19 -8.46 -3.71
CA SER A 26 6.72 -9.82 -3.85
C SER A 26 5.66 -10.85 -4.27
N THR A 27 4.38 -10.59 -3.98
CA THR A 27 3.26 -11.47 -4.40
C THR A 27 2.75 -11.20 -5.82
N LEU A 28 3.21 -10.12 -6.48
CA LEU A 28 2.73 -9.78 -7.81
C LEU A 28 3.33 -10.68 -8.90
N PRO A 29 2.53 -11.07 -9.92
CA PRO A 29 3.04 -11.82 -11.05
C PRO A 29 3.98 -10.96 -11.90
N MET A 30 5.04 -11.57 -12.44
CA MET A 30 5.94 -10.90 -13.38
C MET A 30 5.30 -10.78 -14.78
N PRO A 31 5.49 -9.65 -15.48
CA PRO A 31 6.26 -8.47 -15.07
C PRO A 31 5.49 -7.57 -14.08
N VAL A 32 6.21 -7.07 -13.07
CA VAL A 32 5.65 -6.13 -12.10
C VAL A 32 5.39 -4.79 -12.80
N ASN A 33 4.12 -4.37 -12.83
CA ASN A 33 3.73 -3.08 -13.38
C ASN A 33 3.88 -1.99 -12.31
N SER A 34 4.54 -0.87 -12.67
CA SER A 34 4.68 0.29 -11.76
C SER A 34 3.33 0.87 -11.35
N SER A 35 2.29 0.76 -12.18
CA SER A 35 0.93 1.16 -11.81
C SER A 35 0.39 0.35 -10.64
N HIS A 36 0.61 -0.97 -10.63
CA HIS A 36 0.19 -1.83 -9.53
C HIS A 36 0.94 -1.50 -8.24
N VAL A 37 2.25 -1.26 -8.33
CA VAL A 37 3.06 -0.84 -7.16
C VAL A 37 2.55 0.49 -6.61
N GLN A 38 2.21 1.44 -7.49
CA GLN A 38 1.67 2.72 -7.10
C GLN A 38 0.30 2.58 -6.41
N SER A 39 -0.61 1.79 -6.97
CA SER A 39 -1.92 1.53 -6.35
C SER A 39 -1.81 0.89 -4.97
N ILE A 40 -0.90 -0.09 -4.81
CA ILE A 40 -0.62 -0.71 -3.50
C ILE A 40 -0.11 0.34 -2.51
N ALA A 41 0.89 1.14 -2.90
CA ALA A 41 1.43 2.18 -2.03
C ALA A 41 0.38 3.21 -1.60
N GLU A 42 -0.48 3.64 -2.53
CA GLU A 42 -1.57 4.56 -2.23
C GLU A 42 -2.61 3.96 -1.27
N SER A 43 -2.94 2.67 -1.44
CA SER A 43 -3.83 1.94 -0.54
C SER A 43 -3.23 1.84 0.88
N ILE A 44 -1.98 1.39 1.01
CA ILE A 44 -1.28 1.28 2.29
C ILE A 44 -1.27 2.64 3.02
N LEU A 45 -0.94 3.72 2.32
CA LEU A 45 -0.92 5.07 2.91
C LEU A 45 -2.33 5.51 3.36
N ARG A 46 -3.38 5.17 2.60
CA ARG A 46 -4.77 5.49 2.92
C ARG A 46 -5.22 4.74 4.18
N THR A 47 -5.02 3.43 4.23
CA THR A 47 -5.41 2.58 5.36
C THR A 47 -4.61 2.93 6.62
N THR A 48 -3.32 3.26 6.48
CA THR A 48 -2.50 3.75 7.59
C THR A 48 -3.01 5.10 8.13
N LYS A 49 -3.46 5.99 7.25
CA LYS A 49 -4.07 7.28 7.64
C LYS A 49 -5.41 7.09 8.36
N GLU A 50 -6.15 6.02 8.05
CA GLU A 50 -7.38 5.63 8.76
C GLU A 50 -7.12 5.04 10.16
N GLY A 51 -5.86 4.74 10.48
CA GLY A 51 -5.41 4.31 11.81
C GLY A 51 -4.91 2.87 11.88
N GLU A 52 -4.92 2.16 10.75
CA GLU A 52 -4.36 0.80 10.67
C GLU A 52 -2.84 0.85 10.84
N ARG A 53 -2.31 -0.14 11.57
CA ARG A 53 -0.88 -0.26 11.87
C ARG A 53 -0.36 -1.67 11.70
N ASP A 54 -1.23 -2.64 11.43
CA ASP A 54 -0.82 -4.01 11.19
C ASP A 54 -0.32 -4.18 9.74
N PRO A 55 0.95 -4.59 9.53
CA PRO A 55 1.51 -4.72 8.18
C PRO A 55 0.78 -5.77 7.34
N THR A 56 0.25 -6.82 7.97
CA THR A 56 -0.50 -7.89 7.27
C THR A 56 -1.84 -7.38 6.79
N MET A 57 -2.53 -6.59 7.60
CA MET A 57 -3.79 -5.96 7.26
C MET A 57 -3.61 -4.92 6.15
N LEU A 58 -2.57 -4.07 6.25
CA LEU A 58 -2.21 -3.10 5.21
C LEU A 58 -1.95 -3.78 3.86
N LYS A 59 -1.16 -4.85 3.84
CA LYS A 59 -0.92 -5.67 2.65
C LYS A 59 -2.21 -6.25 2.08
N THR A 60 -3.04 -6.85 2.95
CA THR A 60 -4.27 -7.53 2.53
C THR A 60 -5.24 -6.55 1.88
N MET A 61 -5.43 -5.38 2.49
CA MET A 61 -6.28 -4.32 1.94
C MET A 61 -5.73 -3.81 0.60
N ALA A 62 -4.43 -3.60 0.50
CA ALA A 62 -3.80 -3.13 -0.73
C ALA A 62 -3.94 -4.13 -1.90
N LEU A 63 -3.78 -5.42 -1.64
CA LEU A 63 -3.96 -6.47 -2.65
C LEU A 63 -5.44 -6.67 -3.03
N LEU A 64 -6.37 -6.49 -2.09
CA LEU A 64 -7.80 -6.51 -2.38
C LEU A 64 -8.22 -5.32 -3.23
N GLU A 65 -7.78 -4.11 -2.87
CA GLU A 65 -8.07 -2.89 -3.63
C GLU A 65 -7.50 -2.97 -5.04
N LEU A 66 -6.28 -3.52 -5.20
CA LEU A 66 -5.67 -3.76 -6.51
C LEU A 66 -6.51 -4.72 -7.39
N GLN A 67 -7.14 -5.74 -6.80
CA GLN A 67 -8.00 -6.68 -7.55
C GLN A 67 -9.36 -6.08 -7.92
N ILE A 68 -9.87 -5.15 -7.11
CA ILE A 68 -11.16 -4.49 -7.33
C ILE A 68 -11.03 -3.35 -8.34
N THR A 69 -9.86 -2.73 -8.45
CA THR A 69 -9.62 -1.63 -9.39
C THR A 69 -9.63 -2.18 -10.83
N PRO A 70 -10.57 -1.78 -11.70
CA PRO A 70 -10.61 -2.27 -13.06
C PRO A 70 -9.34 -1.84 -13.80
N ARG A 71 -8.74 -2.80 -14.52
CA ARG A 71 -7.66 -2.55 -15.49
C ARG A 71 -8.20 -1.63 -16.59
N ASP A 72 -7.87 -0.35 -16.53
CA ASP A 72 -7.99 0.58 -17.66
C ASP A 72 -6.79 0.42 -18.61
#